data_AF-A0A8T6YBT9-F1
#
_entry.id   AF-A0A8T6YBT9-F1
#
_cell.length_a   1.000
_cell.length_b   1.000
_cell.length_c   1.000
_cell.angle_alpha   90.00
_cell.angle_beta   90.00
_cell.angle_gamma   90.00
#
_symmetry.space_group_name_H-M   'P 1'
#
loop_
_entity.id
_entity.type
_entity.pdbx_description
1 polymer ?
#
loop_
_entity_poly.entity_id
_entity_poly.type
_entity_poly.pdbx_seq_one_letter_code
_entity_poly.pdbx_strand_id
1 'polypeptide(L)'
;MKLTQLKSNHKEKFRQKFIAALSKANNITAEQAVIEYKDSIEQYIADKYEPVEKLIDRINATQRPVLLNIRRDRTRDDKCKLCEGNQDNVDEIAKKYWDRIEVIEVAEDRHEGGALYNIIFHEEEKEKKLPLTAIIHRGELIKFWAGKSVEPVAYEIYIKRVLS
;
A
#
# COMPACT_ATOMS: atom_id res chain seq x y z
N MET A 1 -1.01 0.98 13.65
CA MET A 1 0.27 1.55 13.12
C MET A 1 -0.05 2.51 11.97
N LYS A 2 0.58 3.70 11.92
CA LYS A 2 0.25 4.75 10.93
C LYS A 2 0.88 4.50 9.56
N LEU A 3 0.13 4.76 8.48
CA LEU A 3 0.61 4.65 7.09
C LEU A 3 1.84 5.52 6.82
N THR A 4 1.93 6.69 7.44
CA THR A 4 3.12 7.56 7.32
C THR A 4 4.36 6.92 7.93
N GLN A 5 4.22 6.27 9.09
CA GLN A 5 5.31 5.53 9.73
C GLN A 5 5.71 4.30 8.91
N LEU A 6 4.71 3.56 8.41
CA LEU A 6 4.89 2.42 7.52
C LEU A 6 5.71 2.80 6.28
N LYS A 7 5.32 3.89 5.61
CA LYS A 7 6.04 4.47 4.48
C LYS A 7 7.47 4.84 4.86
N SER A 8 7.66 5.56 5.97
CA SER A 8 8.99 6.00 6.43
C SER A 8 9.93 4.81 6.64
N ASN A 9 9.46 3.78 7.36
CA ASN A 9 10.22 2.56 7.61
C ASN A 9 10.58 1.83 6.29
N HIS A 10 9.64 1.75 5.36
CA HIS A 10 9.86 1.14 4.06
C HIS A 10 10.85 1.95 3.20
N LYS A 11 10.73 3.29 3.20
CA LYS A 11 11.61 4.24 2.49
C LYS A 11 13.06 4.13 2.98
N GLU A 12 13.26 4.06 4.29
CA GLU A 12 14.59 3.93 4.87
C GLU A 12 15.24 2.57 4.55
N LYS A 13 14.49 1.46 4.66
CA LYS A 13 14.98 0.14 4.24
C LYS A 13 15.36 0.11 2.77
N PHE A 14 14.54 0.71 1.91
CA PHE A 14 14.83 0.80 0.48
C PHE A 14 16.09 1.63 0.20
N ARG A 15 16.22 2.79 0.85
CA ARG A 15 17.41 3.65 0.77
C ARG A 15 18.69 2.87 1.05
N GLN A 16 18.71 2.13 2.16
CA GLN A 16 19.87 1.33 2.56
C GLN A 16 20.20 0.25 1.53
N LYS A 17 19.19 -0.47 1.01
CA LYS A 17 19.37 -1.46 -0.06
C LYS A 17 19.90 -0.84 -1.34
N PHE A 18 19.40 0.33 -1.71
CA PHE A 18 19.83 1.02 -2.93
C PHE A 18 21.28 1.50 -2.82
N ILE A 19 21.67 2.09 -1.68
CA ILE A 19 23.06 2.48 -1.40
C ILE A 19 23.97 1.26 -1.47
N ALA A 20 23.60 0.14 -0.86
CA ALA A 20 24.39 -1.09 -0.91
C ALA A 20 24.52 -1.68 -2.32
N ALA A 21 23.47 -1.58 -3.14
CA ALA A 21 23.51 -2.00 -4.53
C ALA A 21 24.41 -1.08 -5.37
N LEU A 22 24.32 0.23 -5.15
CA LEU A 22 25.10 1.24 -5.86
C LEU A 22 26.59 1.17 -5.50
N SER A 23 26.91 0.97 -4.22
CA SER A 23 28.29 0.80 -3.76
C SER A 23 28.92 -0.46 -4.35
N LYS A 24 28.18 -1.58 -4.38
CA LYS A 24 28.60 -2.81 -5.04
C LYS A 24 28.81 -2.64 -6.54
N ALA A 25 27.91 -1.92 -7.23
CA ALA A 25 28.00 -1.72 -8.67
C ALA A 25 29.21 -0.86 -9.08
N ASN A 26 29.65 0.05 -8.22
CA ASN A 26 30.77 0.96 -8.48
C ASN A 26 32.07 0.57 -7.76
N ASN A 27 32.07 -0.55 -7.04
CA ASN A 27 33.21 -1.03 -6.26
C ASN A 27 33.77 0.00 -5.26
N ILE A 28 32.87 0.69 -4.55
CA ILE A 28 33.16 1.70 -3.51
C ILE A 28 32.48 1.33 -2.19
N THR A 29 32.80 2.01 -1.10
CA THR A 29 32.08 1.81 0.18
C THR A 29 30.69 2.45 0.16
N ALA A 30 29.83 2.08 1.11
CA ALA A 30 28.51 2.69 1.26
C ALA A 30 28.62 4.19 1.58
N GLU A 31 29.59 4.59 2.41
CA GLU A 31 29.86 5.98 2.76
C GLU A 31 30.28 6.79 1.53
N GLN A 32 31.18 6.24 0.70
CA GLN A 32 31.58 6.85 -0.56
C GLN A 32 30.39 6.99 -1.52
N ALA A 33 29.55 5.96 -1.63
CA ALA A 33 28.37 6.01 -2.47
C ALA A 33 27.39 7.12 -2.05
N VAL A 34 27.21 7.33 -0.73
CA VAL A 34 26.37 8.41 -0.20
C VAL A 34 26.95 9.79 -0.52
N ILE A 35 28.27 9.94 -0.52
CA ILE A 35 28.94 11.22 -0.83
C ILE A 35 28.88 11.50 -2.33
N GLU A 36 29.31 10.55 -3.16
CA GLU A 36 29.45 10.73 -4.61
C GLU A 36 28.11 10.82 -5.34
N TYR A 37 27.10 10.06 -4.89
CA TYR A 37 25.80 9.97 -5.56
C TYR A 37 24.67 10.59 -4.76
N LYS A 38 24.96 11.47 -3.79
CA LYS A 38 23.98 12.05 -2.86
C LYS A 38 22.70 12.50 -3.57
N ASP A 39 22.83 13.41 -4.54
CA ASP A 39 21.69 14.03 -5.21
C ASP A 39 20.91 13.00 -6.05
N SER A 40 21.61 12.05 -6.67
CA SER A 40 20.99 10.96 -7.44
C SER A 40 20.21 9.99 -6.54
N ILE A 41 20.75 9.67 -5.36
CA ILE A 41 20.07 8.85 -4.35
C ILE A 41 18.82 9.55 -3.85
N GLU A 42 18.92 10.84 -3.48
CA GLU A 42 17.76 11.61 -2.99
C GLU A 42 16.68 11.74 -4.06
N GLN A 43 17.05 12.11 -5.30
CA GLN A 43 16.12 12.26 -6.40
C GLN A 43 15.41 10.93 -6.72
N TYR A 44 16.16 9.84 -6.85
CA TYR A 44 15.57 8.54 -7.15
C TYR A 44 14.63 8.04 -6.05
N ILE A 45 14.99 8.27 -4.78
CA ILE A 45 14.11 7.94 -3.65
C ILE A 45 12.87 8.84 -3.63
N ALA A 46 12.99 10.13 -3.94
CA ALA A 46 11.86 11.04 -4.03
C ALA A 46 10.89 10.60 -5.12
N ASP A 47 11.38 10.42 -6.35
CA ASP A 47 10.59 10.01 -7.52
C ASP A 47 9.87 8.68 -7.30
N LYS A 48 10.55 7.72 -6.68
CA LYS A 48 9.97 6.41 -6.39
C LYS A 48 8.80 6.47 -5.40
N TYR A 49 8.85 7.38 -4.43
CA TYR A 49 7.85 7.46 -3.36
C TYR A 49 6.79 8.54 -3.57
N GLU A 50 7.01 9.52 -4.44
CA GLU A 50 6.05 10.61 -4.69
C GLU A 50 4.62 10.11 -5.00
N PRO A 51 4.41 9.09 -5.88
CA PRO A 51 3.06 8.64 -6.20
C PRO A 51 2.32 8.06 -4.98
N VAL A 52 3.01 7.26 -4.17
CA VAL A 52 2.41 6.65 -2.97
C VAL A 52 2.25 7.66 -1.83
N GLU A 53 3.09 8.69 -1.78
CA GLU A 53 2.93 9.80 -0.85
C GLU A 53 1.61 10.53 -1.10
N LYS A 54 1.32 10.89 -2.36
CA LYS A 54 0.04 11.51 -2.72
C LYS A 54 -1.17 10.63 -2.36
N LEU A 55 -1.06 9.31 -2.58
CA LEU A 55 -2.12 8.36 -2.21
C LEU A 55 -2.31 8.26 -0.68
N ILE A 56 -1.22 8.16 0.08
CA ILE A 56 -1.27 8.13 1.55
C ILE A 56 -1.85 9.44 2.09
N ASP A 57 -1.49 10.58 1.52
CA ASP A 57 -2.02 11.88 1.93
C ASP A 57 -3.53 11.98 1.68
N ARG A 58 -4.01 11.48 0.52
CA ARG A 58 -5.45 11.35 0.25
C ARG A 58 -6.15 10.47 1.30
N ILE A 59 -5.58 9.30 1.61
CA ILE A 59 -6.14 8.40 2.63
C ILE A 59 -6.18 9.09 4.01
N ASN A 60 -5.11 9.77 4.40
CA ASN A 60 -4.99 10.44 5.70
C ASN A 60 -5.92 11.66 5.83
N ALA A 61 -6.16 12.39 4.73
CA ALA A 61 -7.08 13.52 4.71
C ALA A 61 -8.55 13.12 4.82
N THR A 62 -8.86 11.84 4.61
CA THR A 62 -10.23 11.32 4.69
C THR A 62 -10.70 11.31 6.14
N GLN A 63 -11.82 11.98 6.42
CA GLN A 63 -12.42 12.04 7.76
C GLN A 63 -13.12 10.74 8.16
N ARG A 64 -13.65 10.03 7.17
CA ARG A 64 -14.33 8.73 7.33
C ARG A 64 -13.31 7.59 7.37
N PRO A 65 -13.62 6.46 8.01
CA PRO A 65 -12.85 5.23 7.80
C PRO A 65 -12.77 4.88 6.31
N VAL A 66 -11.60 4.39 5.91
CA VAL A 66 -11.31 3.96 4.53
C VAL A 66 -11.32 2.43 4.48
N LEU A 67 -12.10 1.88 3.57
CA LEU A 67 -11.93 0.51 3.06
C LEU A 67 -11.03 0.59 1.82
N LEU A 68 -9.76 0.25 1.99
CA LEU A 68 -8.79 0.17 0.90
C LEU A 68 -8.90 -1.20 0.22
N ASN A 69 -8.94 -1.21 -1.11
CA ASN A 69 -8.93 -2.40 -1.95
C ASN A 69 -7.83 -2.30 -3.00
N ILE A 70 -6.67 -2.91 -2.71
CA ILE A 70 -5.60 -3.06 -3.69
C ILE A 70 -5.78 -4.38 -4.43
N ARG A 71 -5.97 -4.31 -5.75
CA ARG A 71 -6.26 -5.46 -6.60
C ARG A 71 -5.53 -5.37 -7.93
N ARG A 72 -5.47 -6.48 -8.67
CA ARG A 72 -5.03 -6.44 -10.09
C ARG A 72 -5.99 -5.59 -10.91
N ASP A 73 -5.45 -4.84 -11.88
CA ASP A 73 -6.26 -4.05 -12.80
C ASP A 73 -7.31 -4.93 -13.49
N ARG A 74 -8.54 -4.42 -13.55
CA ARG A 74 -9.71 -5.09 -14.14
C ARG A 74 -9.60 -5.20 -15.66
N THR A 75 -8.81 -4.34 -16.29
CA THR A 75 -8.66 -4.29 -17.75
C THR A 75 -7.64 -5.29 -18.29
N ARG A 76 -6.90 -5.99 -17.41
CA ARG A 76 -5.93 -7.00 -17.83
C ARG A 76 -6.61 -8.31 -18.25
N ASP A 77 -5.97 -8.99 -19.19
CA ASP A 77 -6.42 -10.31 -19.65
C ASP A 77 -6.21 -11.39 -18.57
N ASP A 78 -5.12 -11.30 -17.81
CA ASP A 78 -4.77 -12.23 -16.72
C ASP A 78 -5.44 -11.85 -15.38
N LYS A 79 -6.77 -11.79 -15.38
CA LYS A 79 -7.55 -11.36 -14.20
C LYS A 79 -7.25 -12.18 -12.96
N CYS A 80 -7.21 -11.49 -11.82
CA CYS A 80 -7.04 -12.10 -10.51
C CYS A 80 -8.37 -12.68 -10.01
N LYS A 81 -8.56 -14.01 -10.10
CA LYS A 81 -9.81 -14.68 -9.70
C LYS A 81 -10.22 -14.39 -8.24
N LEU A 82 -9.25 -14.34 -7.32
CA LEU A 82 -9.51 -14.00 -5.92
C LEU A 82 -9.94 -12.53 -5.75
N CYS A 83 -9.42 -11.63 -6.59
CA CYS A 83 -9.79 -10.23 -6.56
C CYS A 83 -11.22 -10.04 -7.05
N GLU A 84 -11.62 -10.72 -8.13
CA GLU A 84 -13.01 -10.71 -8.61
C GLU A 84 -13.94 -11.32 -7.55
N GLY A 85 -13.58 -12.49 -7.00
CA GLY A 85 -14.41 -13.16 -5.99
C GLY A 85 -14.53 -12.40 -4.65
N ASN A 86 -13.60 -11.50 -4.35
CA ASN A 86 -13.70 -10.62 -3.17
C ASN A 86 -14.47 -9.33 -3.47
N GLN A 87 -14.67 -8.98 -4.74
CA GLN A 87 -15.26 -7.69 -5.11
C GLN A 87 -16.70 -7.58 -4.63
N ASP A 88 -17.50 -8.64 -4.77
CA ASP A 88 -18.89 -8.66 -4.30
C ASP A 88 -18.99 -8.37 -2.80
N ASN A 89 -18.04 -8.88 -2.00
CA ASN A 89 -17.98 -8.64 -0.57
C ASN A 89 -17.58 -7.19 -0.23
N VAL A 90 -16.66 -6.61 -1.00
CA VAL A 90 -16.29 -5.19 -0.87
C VAL A 90 -17.47 -4.30 -1.25
N ASP A 91 -18.18 -4.62 -2.32
CA ASP A 91 -19.34 -3.87 -2.82
C ASP A 91 -20.52 -3.94 -1.84
N GLU A 92 -20.74 -5.08 -1.18
CA GLU A 92 -21.73 -5.21 -0.11
C GLU A 92 -21.45 -4.23 1.03
N ILE A 93 -20.20 -4.16 1.47
CA ILE A 93 -19.78 -3.25 2.55
C ILE A 93 -19.87 -1.79 2.10
N ALA A 94 -19.42 -1.50 0.87
CA ALA A 94 -19.53 -0.18 0.27
C ALA A 94 -20.99 0.30 0.25
N LYS A 95 -21.92 -0.57 -0.15
CA LYS A 95 -23.36 -0.27 -0.17
C LYS A 95 -23.93 -0.10 1.23
N LYS A 96 -23.55 -0.95 2.17
CA LYS A 96 -24.08 -0.93 3.55
C LYS A 96 -23.64 0.28 4.36
N TYR A 97 -22.43 0.79 4.12
CA TYR A 97 -21.84 1.92 4.84
C TYR A 97 -21.52 3.12 3.93
N TRP A 98 -22.25 3.26 2.82
CA TRP A 98 -21.95 4.21 1.73
C TRP A 98 -21.74 5.66 2.19
N ASP A 99 -22.44 6.10 3.25
CA ASP A 99 -22.36 7.44 3.83
C ASP A 99 -21.40 7.55 5.02
N ARG A 100 -20.84 6.42 5.48
CA ARG A 100 -20.05 6.32 6.72
C ARG A 100 -18.61 5.93 6.49
N ILE A 101 -18.28 5.30 5.36
CA ILE A 101 -16.91 4.97 4.96
C ILE A 101 -16.59 5.60 3.60
N GLU A 102 -15.31 5.62 3.26
CA GLU A 102 -14.80 5.86 1.92
C GLU A 102 -14.22 4.56 1.39
N VAL A 103 -14.51 4.19 0.13
CA VAL A 103 -13.90 3.03 -0.51
C VAL A 103 -12.85 3.53 -1.51
N ILE A 104 -11.60 3.11 -1.31
CA ILE A 104 -10.50 3.46 -2.20
C ILE A 104 -10.01 2.20 -2.87
N GLU A 105 -10.29 2.07 -4.16
CA GLU A 105 -9.73 1.02 -5.01
C GLU A 105 -8.47 1.53 -5.71
N VAL A 106 -7.42 0.72 -5.71
CA VAL A 106 -6.16 1.01 -6.40
C VAL A 106 -5.67 -0.24 -7.11
N ALA A 107 -5.26 -0.09 -8.37
CA ALA A 107 -4.66 -1.19 -9.11
C ALA A 107 -3.20 -1.39 -8.66
N GLU A 108 -2.80 -2.64 -8.39
CA GLU A 108 -1.47 -2.94 -7.83
C GLU A 108 -0.31 -2.69 -8.80
N ASP A 109 -0.60 -2.65 -10.09
CA ASP A 109 0.35 -2.52 -11.18
C ASP A 109 0.66 -1.05 -11.47
N ARG A 110 -0.18 -0.15 -10.96
CA ARG A 110 0.13 1.27 -10.87
C ARG A 110 1.17 1.53 -9.80
N HIS A 111 2.00 2.55 -10.02
CA HIS A 111 3.12 2.90 -9.14
C HIS A 111 2.68 3.08 -7.68
N GLU A 112 1.61 3.84 -7.45
CA GLU A 112 1.07 4.11 -6.12
C GLU A 112 0.47 2.87 -5.45
N GLY A 113 -0.23 2.02 -6.20
CA GLY A 113 -0.88 0.81 -5.67
C GLY A 113 0.12 -0.28 -5.32
N GLY A 114 1.09 -0.53 -6.19
CA GLY A 114 2.17 -1.49 -5.95
C GLY A 114 3.06 -1.07 -4.79
N ALA A 115 3.40 0.21 -4.71
CA ALA A 115 4.17 0.75 -3.59
C ALA A 115 3.39 0.66 -2.28
N LEU A 116 2.10 1.04 -2.26
CA LEU A 116 1.28 0.95 -1.05
C LEU A 116 1.10 -0.50 -0.58
N TYR A 117 0.94 -1.44 -1.52
CA TYR A 117 0.91 -2.87 -1.23
C TYR A 117 2.17 -3.30 -0.47
N ASN A 118 3.36 -2.97 -0.98
CA ASN A 118 4.63 -3.35 -0.35
C ASN A 118 4.82 -2.68 1.01
N ILE A 119 4.34 -1.44 1.17
CA ILE A 119 4.38 -0.70 2.43
C ILE A 119 3.50 -1.37 3.51
N ILE A 120 2.30 -1.85 3.15
CA ILE A 120 1.36 -2.48 4.09
C ILE A 120 1.72 -3.94 4.36
N PHE A 121 2.02 -4.70 3.31
CA PHE A 121 2.29 -6.14 3.40
C PHE A 121 3.66 -6.43 4.03
N HIS A 122 4.58 -5.46 4.00
CA HIS A 122 5.91 -5.53 4.63
C HIS A 122 6.87 -6.60 4.13
N GLU A 123 6.48 -7.42 3.14
CA GLU A 123 7.32 -8.45 2.56
C GLU A 123 7.56 -8.18 1.07
N GLU A 124 8.83 -8.26 0.66
CA GLU A 124 9.23 -8.34 -0.75
C GLU A 124 9.10 -9.80 -1.21
N GLU A 125 7.87 -10.32 -1.23
CA GLU A 125 7.62 -11.63 -1.83
C GLU A 125 7.71 -11.55 -3.37
N LYS A 126 8.22 -12.63 -3.99
CA LYS A 126 8.26 -12.73 -5.45
C LYS A 126 6.87 -12.72 -6.08
N GLU A 127 5.86 -13.16 -5.33
CA GLU A 127 4.47 -13.19 -5.77
C GLU A 127 3.60 -12.39 -4.79
N LYS A 128 2.89 -11.39 -5.30
CA LYS A 128 1.95 -10.59 -4.50
C LYS A 128 0.72 -11.44 -4.14
N LYS A 129 0.38 -11.48 -2.86
CA LYS A 129 -0.86 -12.05 -2.32
C LYS A 129 -2.04 -11.09 -2.51
N LEU A 130 -2.64 -11.11 -3.71
CA LEU A 130 -3.81 -10.26 -4.05
C LEU A 130 -5.16 -10.98 -3.83
N PRO A 131 -6.25 -10.25 -3.55
CA PRO A 131 -6.28 -8.81 -3.26
C PRO A 131 -5.69 -8.51 -1.89
N LEU A 132 -5.23 -7.28 -1.68
CA LEU A 132 -4.95 -6.74 -0.36
C LEU A 132 -6.04 -5.75 -0.01
N THR A 133 -6.82 -6.06 1.02
CA THR A 133 -7.84 -5.15 1.55
C THR A 133 -7.50 -4.71 2.96
N ALA A 134 -7.86 -3.48 3.31
CA ALA A 134 -7.56 -2.94 4.63
C ALA A 134 -8.63 -1.96 5.13
N ILE A 135 -8.82 -1.95 6.45
CA ILE A 135 -9.54 -0.89 7.15
C ILE A 135 -8.51 0.09 7.71
N ILE A 136 -8.63 1.35 7.32
CA ILE A 136 -7.76 2.44 7.74
C ILE A 136 -8.64 3.54 8.34
N HIS A 137 -8.22 4.13 9.46
CA HIS A 137 -8.93 5.28 10.03
C HIS A 137 -7.93 6.32 10.54
N ARG A 138 -8.07 7.58 10.08
CA ARG A 138 -7.16 8.68 10.43
C ARG A 138 -5.68 8.34 10.20
N GLY A 139 -5.42 7.68 9.07
CA GLY A 139 -4.10 7.20 8.68
C GLY A 139 -3.57 6.01 9.48
N GLU A 140 -4.30 5.50 10.46
CA GLU A 140 -3.95 4.27 11.16
C GLU A 140 -4.49 3.04 10.42
N LEU A 141 -3.59 2.10 10.11
CA LEU A 141 -3.95 0.78 9.63
C LEU A 141 -4.52 -0.06 10.79
N ILE A 142 -5.82 -0.32 10.75
CA ILE A 142 -6.57 -1.03 11.79
C ILE A 142 -6.47 -2.54 11.58
N LYS A 143 -6.70 -2.97 10.34
CA LYS A 143 -6.61 -4.38 9.92
C LYS A 143 -6.37 -4.46 8.42
N PHE A 144 -5.63 -5.47 7.98
CA PHE A 144 -5.55 -5.84 6.58
C PHE A 144 -5.66 -7.36 6.38
N TRP A 145 -5.97 -7.75 5.15
CA TRP A 145 -5.99 -9.12 4.65
C TRP A 145 -5.35 -9.14 3.27
N ALA A 146 -4.64 -10.21 2.94
CA ALA A 146 -3.97 -10.38 1.66
C ALA A 146 -4.18 -11.81 1.15
N GLY A 147 -4.31 -11.97 -0.17
CA GLY A 147 -4.33 -13.29 -0.84
C GLY A 147 -5.58 -14.12 -0.61
N LYS A 148 -6.71 -13.51 -0.23
CA LYS A 148 -7.95 -14.23 0.03
C LYS A 148 -9.18 -13.35 -0.14
N SER A 149 -10.32 -14.01 -0.39
CA SER A 149 -11.62 -13.39 -0.21
C SER A 149 -11.93 -13.25 1.29
N VAL A 150 -12.58 -12.15 1.65
CA VAL A 150 -12.90 -11.76 3.01
C VAL A 150 -14.40 -11.55 3.07
N GLU A 151 -15.05 -12.29 3.96
CA GLU A 151 -16.50 -12.17 4.17
C GLU A 151 -16.88 -10.76 4.66
N PRO A 152 -18.04 -10.21 4.25
CA PRO A 152 -18.51 -8.90 4.68
C PRO A 152 -18.46 -8.69 6.20
N VAL A 153 -18.88 -9.71 6.97
CA VAL A 153 -18.87 -9.68 8.44
C VAL A 153 -17.50 -9.38 9.04
N ALA A 154 -16.42 -9.83 8.38
CA ALA A 154 -15.06 -9.57 8.86
C ALA A 154 -14.69 -8.09 8.73
N TYR A 155 -15.07 -7.42 7.64
CA TYR A 155 -14.91 -5.98 7.50
C TYR A 155 -15.75 -5.22 8.53
N GLU A 156 -17.00 -5.64 8.72
CA GLU A 156 -17.94 -4.97 9.63
C GLU A 156 -17.44 -4.88 11.06
N ILE A 157 -16.80 -5.94 11.57
CA ILE A 157 -16.26 -5.96 12.94
C ILE A 157 -15.32 -4.76 13.14
N TYR A 158 -14.44 -4.50 12.17
CA TYR A 158 -13.46 -3.42 12.28
C TYR A 158 -14.06 -2.06 11.93
N ILE A 159 -14.99 -1.98 10.97
CA ILE A 159 -15.72 -0.75 10.63
C ILE A 159 -16.55 -0.26 11.82
N LYS A 160 -17.30 -1.15 12.48
CA LYS A 160 -18.09 -0.80 13.68
C LYS A 160 -17.21 -0.30 14.81
N ARG A 161 -16.06 -0.96 15.04
CA ARG A 161 -15.09 -0.56 16.06
C ARG A 161 -14.53 0.86 15.88
N VAL A 162 -14.38 1.33 14.64
CA VAL A 162 -13.85 2.69 14.38
C VAL A 162 -14.94 3.75 14.28
N LEU A 163 -16.20 3.33 14.13
CA LEU A 163 -17.35 4.22 14.06
C LEU A 163 -18.08 4.40 15.41
N SER A 164 -17.74 3.58 16.41
CA SER A 164 -18.19 3.72 17.80
C SER A 164 -17.38 4.78 18.53
#